data_AF-A0A2H0PDA5-F1
#
_entry.id   AF-A0A2H0PDA5-F1
#
_cell.length_a   1.000
_cell.length_b   1.000
_cell.length_c   1.000
_cell.angle_alpha   90.00
_cell.angle_beta   90.00
_cell.angle_gamma   90.00
#
_symmetry.space_group_name_H-M   'P 1'
#
loop_
_entity.id
_entity.type
_entity.pdbx_description
1 polymer ?
#
loop_
_entity_poly.entity_id
_entity_poly.type
_entity_poly.pdbx_seq_one_letter_code
_entity_poly.pdbx_strand_id
1 'polypeptide(L)' 'MARVTVEDCLEHVENRFTLVHAAAKRAKELARGAKALYKCKNTDIVTALREIAVGKVRIANVTVVEDVPAAKKGKGH' A
#
# COMPACT_ATOMS: atom_id res chain seq x y z
N MET A 1 -5.44 10.16 -17.75
CA MET A 1 -4.69 9.45 -16.69
C MET A 1 -4.67 10.37 -15.47
N ALA A 2 -5.37 10.02 -14.39
CA ALA A 2 -5.42 10.89 -13.22
C ALA A 2 -4.05 10.88 -12.52
N ARG A 3 -3.38 12.03 -12.49
CA ARG A 3 -2.09 12.21 -11.82
C ARG A 3 -2.35 12.32 -10.33
N VAL A 4 -1.90 11.33 -9.55
CA VAL A 4 -1.83 11.42 -8.08
C VAL A 4 -0.49 12.08 -7.72
N THR A 5 -0.49 13.01 -6.78
CA THR A 5 0.72 13.66 -6.29
C THR A 5 1.06 13.17 -4.89
N VAL A 6 2.31 13.36 -4.48
CA VAL A 6 2.76 13.02 -3.12
C VAL A 6 2.05 13.90 -2.08
N GLU A 7 1.75 15.15 -2.43
CA GLU A 7 1.05 16.11 -1.56
C GLU A 7 -0.34 15.60 -1.17
N ASP A 8 -1.10 15.08 -2.13
CA ASP A 8 -2.44 14.46 -1.92
C ASP A 8 -2.37 13.29 -0.91
N CYS A 9 -1.26 12.55 -0.91
CA CYS A 9 -1.05 11.45 0.03
C CYS A 9 -0.61 11.94 1.41
N LEU A 10 0.06 13.08 1.50
CA LEU A 10 0.57 13.65 2.76
C LEU A 10 -0.52 14.36 3.57
N GLU A 11 -1.66 14.70 2.98
CA GLU A 11 -2.84 15.18 3.74
C GLU A 11 -3.38 14.10 4.71
N HIS A 12 -3.12 12.83 4.41
CA HIS A 12 -3.58 11.69 5.22
C HIS A 12 -2.45 10.94 5.91
N VAL A 13 -1.19 11.30 5.66
CA VAL A 13 0.00 10.62 6.21
C VAL A 13 1.04 11.66 6.61
N GLU A 14 1.36 11.69 7.90
CA GLU A 14 2.28 12.69 8.47
C GLU A 14 3.74 12.52 8.03
N ASN A 15 4.13 11.32 7.58
CA ASN A 15 5.51 11.00 7.24
C ASN A 15 5.65 10.31 5.87
N ARG A 16 6.55 10.84 5.04
CA ARG A 16 6.89 10.30 3.70
C ARG A 16 7.44 8.87 3.77
N PHE A 17 8.20 8.51 4.80
CA PHE A 17 8.67 7.13 4.97
C PHE A 17 7.49 6.19 5.22
N THR A 18 6.61 6.56 6.15
CA THR A 18 5.37 5.81 6.43
C THR A 18 4.51 5.66 5.18
N LEU A 19 4.40 6.71 4.36
CA LEU A 19 3.70 6.67 3.08
C LEU A 19 4.29 5.61 2.15
N VAL A 20 5.61 5.61 1.96
CA VAL A 20 6.29 4.63 1.07
C VAL A 20 6.09 3.20 1.58
N HIS A 21 6.26 2.97 2.88
CA HIS A 21 6.08 1.65 3.48
C HIS A 21 4.62 1.16 3.37
N ALA A 22 3.64 2.02 3.64
CA ALA A 22 2.24 1.69 3.54
C ALA A 22 1.81 1.43 2.08
N ALA A 23 2.24 2.27 1.15
CA ALA A 23 1.96 2.10 -0.27
C ALA A 23 2.56 0.80 -0.81
N ALA A 24 3.80 0.47 -0.43
CA ALA A 24 4.46 -0.78 -0.83
C ALA A 24 3.74 -2.00 -0.25
N LYS A 25 3.36 -1.97 1.04
CA LYS A 25 2.59 -3.05 1.68
C LYS A 25 1.26 -3.25 0.96
N ARG A 26 0.52 -2.17 0.73
CA ARG A 26 -0.79 -2.23 0.09
C ARG A 26 -0.73 -2.69 -1.36
N ALA A 27 0.27 -2.22 -2.12
CA ALA A 27 0.50 -2.67 -3.49
C ALA A 27 0.78 -4.19 -3.55
N LYS A 28 1.53 -4.75 -2.59
CA LYS A 28 1.74 -6.20 -2.50
C LYS A 28 0.44 -6.97 -2.24
N GLU A 29 -0.48 -6.43 -1.44
CA GLU A 29 -1.79 -7.05 -1.21
C GLU A 29 -2.61 -7.07 -2.51
N LEU A 30 -2.64 -5.95 -3.23
CA LEU A 30 -3.34 -5.84 -4.52
C LEU A 30 -2.75 -6.82 -5.55
N ALA A 31 -1.42 -6.91 -5.63
CA ALA A 31 -0.74 -7.88 -6.49
C ALA A 31 -1.02 -9.35 -6.11
N ARG A 32 -1.34 -9.61 -4.83
CA ARG A 32 -1.79 -10.94 -4.35
C ARG A 32 -3.28 -11.22 -4.63
N GLY A 33 -3.98 -10.31 -5.29
CA GLY A 33 -5.41 -10.44 -5.61
C GLY A 33 -6.35 -9.86 -4.55
N ALA A 34 -5.84 -9.05 -3.61
CA ALA A 34 -6.71 -8.32 -2.69
C ALA A 34 -7.64 -7.37 -3.45
N LYS A 35 -8.85 -7.19 -2.92
CA LYS A 35 -9.84 -6.30 -3.53
C LYS A 35 -9.38 -4.83 -3.42
N ALA A 36 -9.32 -4.16 -4.56
CA ALA A 36 -9.12 -2.72 -4.61
C ALA A 36 -10.37 -1.99 -4.05
N LEU A 37 -10.14 -1.10 -3.10
CA LEU A 37 -11.10 -0.17 -2.51
C LEU A 37 -11.32 1.05 -3.40
N TYR A 38 -10.39 1.31 -4.31
CA TYR A 38 -10.50 2.31 -5.35
C TYR A 38 -10.35 1.69 -6.73
N LYS A 39 -11.40 1.80 -7.56
CA LYS A 39 -11.38 1.25 -8.92
C LYS A 39 -10.56 2.17 -9.82
N CYS A 40 -9.36 1.77 -10.22
CA CYS A 40 -8.57 2.48 -11.23
C CYS A 40 -7.90 1.52 -12.22
N LYS A 41 -7.69 1.97 -13.46
CA LYS A 41 -6.90 1.25 -14.48
C LYS A 41 -5.44 1.72 -14.41
N ASN A 42 -4.80 1.57 -13.26
CA ASN A 42 -3.35 1.83 -13.13
C ASN A 42 -2.68 0.63 -12.44
N THR A 43 -1.37 0.70 -12.30
CA THR A 43 -0.58 -0.29 -11.55
C THR A 43 -1.01 -0.36 -10.08
N ASP A 44 -0.71 -1.48 -9.42
CA ASP A 44 -1.08 -1.71 -8.02
C ASP A 44 -0.54 -0.62 -7.09
N ILE A 45 0.68 -0.11 -7.37
CA ILE A 45 1.29 0.96 -6.60
C ILE A 45 0.54 2.29 -6.74
N VAL A 46 0.07 2.64 -7.94
CA VAL A 46 -0.71 3.86 -8.17
C VAL A 46 -2.10 3.71 -7.55
N THR A 47 -2.68 2.51 -7.61
CA THR A 47 -3.95 2.21 -6.94
C THR A 47 -3.82 2.38 -5.42
N ALA A 48 -2.77 1.83 -4.81
CA ALA A 48 -2.48 1.96 -3.39
C ALA A 48 -2.28 3.41 -2.96
N LEU A 49 -1.46 4.18 -3.68
CA LEU A 49 -1.28 5.61 -3.42
C LEU A 49 -2.61 6.36 -3.49
N ARG A 50 -3.43 6.06 -4.49
CA ARG A 50 -4.74 6.70 -4.65
C ARG A 50 -5.71 6.32 -3.54
N GLU A 51 -5.69 5.09 -3.06
CA GLU A 51 -6.48 4.66 -1.89
C GLU A 51 -6.10 5.42 -0.62
N ILE A 52 -4.80 5.71 -0.44
CA ILE A 52 -4.27 6.51 0.67
C ILE A 52 -4.70 7.98 0.53
N ALA A 53 -4.55 8.53 -0.67
CA ALA A 53 -4.90 9.91 -1.01
C ALA A 53 -6.40 10.22 -0.84
N VAL A 54 -7.29 9.24 -1.00
CA VAL A 54 -8.73 9.42 -0.72
C VAL A 54 -9.14 9.01 0.71
N GLY A 55 -8.17 8.72 1.58
CA GLY A 55 -8.40 8.29 2.97
C GLY A 55 -9.10 6.93 3.11
N LYS A 56 -9.15 6.10 2.06
CA LYS A 56 -9.77 4.77 2.10
C LYS A 56 -8.89 3.71 2.72
N VAL A 57 -7.58 3.94 2.77
CA VAL A 57 -6.62 3.12 3.52
C VAL A 57 -6.22 3.88 4.77
N ARG A 58 -6.74 3.43 5.92
CA ARG A 58 -6.35 3.97 7.23
C ARG A 58 -5.01 3.38 7.64
N ILE A 59 -3.99 4.22 7.70
CA ILE A 59 -2.68 3.86 8.25
C ILE A 59 -2.74 4.18 9.74
N ALA A 60 -3.27 3.23 10.54
CA ALA A 60 -3.17 3.34 11.99
C ALA A 60 -1.71 3.14 12.36
N ASN A 61 -1.09 4.17 12.95
CA ASN A 61 0.25 4.20 13.55
C ASN A 61 1.06 2.92 13.32
N VAL A 62 1.78 2.89 12.20
CA VAL A 62 2.73 1.82 11.90
C VAL A 62 3.77 1.82 13.02
N THR A 63 3.55 1.00 14.04
CA THR A 63 4.66 0.29 14.64
C THR A 63 5.25 -0.49 13.48
N VAL A 64 6.46 -0.15 13.08
CA VAL A 64 7.30 -0.96 12.19
C VAL A 64 7.47 -2.33 12.85
N VAL A 65 6.44 -3.17 12.78
CA VAL A 65 6.60 -4.60 12.93
C VAL A 65 7.22 -5.00 11.60
N GLU A 66 8.53 -5.22 11.64
CA GLU A 66 9.23 -5.94 10.59
C GLU A 66 8.36 -7.13 10.18
N ASP A 67 7.97 -7.16 8.91
CA ASP A 67 7.45 -8.35 8.27
C ASP A 67 8.59 -9.36 8.30
N VAL A 68 8.71 -10.09 9.42
CA VAL A 68 9.54 -11.28 9.50
C VAL A 68 9.06 -12.15 8.34
N PRO A 69 9.89 -12.40 7.32
CA PRO A 69 9.44 -13.14 6.15
C PRO A 69 8.92 -14.48 6.63
N ALA A 70 7.63 -14.73 6.38
CA ALA A 70 7.05 -16.05 6.58
C ALA A 70 7.86 -17.02 5.70
N ALA A 71 8.80 -17.70 6.34
CA ALA A 71 9.61 -18.74 5.74
C ALA A 71 8.68 -19.78 5.14
N LYS A 72 8.56 -19.79 3.81
CA LYS A 72 7.96 -20.91 3.10
C LYS A 72 8.91 -22.11 3.26
N LYS A 73 8.68 -22.93 4.29
CA LYS A 73 9.29 -24.26 4.39
C LYS A 73 8.84 -25.10 3.18
N GLY A 74 9.83 -25.51 2.40
CA GLY A 74 9.95 -26.80 1.69
C GLY A 74 8.72 -27.36 0.98
N LYS A 75 8.73 -27.27 -0.35
CA LYS A 75 8.06 -28.25 -1.22
C LYS A 75 8.94 -29.51 -1.23
N GLY A 76 8.65 -30.47 -0.36
CA GLY A 76 9.20 -31.83 -0.45
C GLY A 76 8.37 -32.65 -1.43
N HIS A 77 9.03 -33.23 -2.43
CA HIS A 77 8.51 -34.36 -3.20
C HIS A 77 8.80 -35.67 -2.45
#